data_AF-A0A7S2DA74-F1
#
_entry.id   AF-A0A7S2DA74-F1
#
_cell.length_a   1.000
_cell.length_b   1.000
_cell.length_c   1.000
_cell.angle_alpha   90.00
_cell.angle_beta   90.00
_cell.angle_gamma   90.00
#
_symmetry.space_group_name_H-M   'P 1'
#
loop_
_entity.id
_entity.type
_entity.pdbx_description
1 polymer ?
#
loop_
_entity_poly.entity_id
_entity_poly.type
_entity_poly.pdbx_seq_one_letter_code
_entity_poly.pdbx_strand_id
1 'polypeptide(L)'
;PYPGAVISVTGAADDTADQLGSGERMTFFHGLREASRVTQAWIVTGGTESGVMKLVGQMVREDEESGAKPVCLGVAPWRPIRLRNEMEATPLLDYDTPQTNSSAASAEQADLDPNHSHFLLVEDSVSRG
;
A
#
# COMPACT_ATOMS: atom_id res chain seq x y z
N PRO A 1 5.11 10.36 14.10
CA PRO A 1 6.30 10.21 14.99
C PRO A 1 7.55 10.11 14.11
N TYR A 2 8.69 10.66 14.53
CA TYR A 2 9.94 10.45 13.78
C TYR A 2 10.31 8.96 13.80
N PRO A 3 10.60 8.35 12.65
CA PRO A 3 10.96 6.93 12.61
C PRO A 3 12.31 6.69 13.28
N GLY A 4 12.43 5.60 14.04
CA GLY A 4 13.73 5.10 14.50
C GLY A 4 14.51 4.37 13.40
N ALA A 5 13.81 3.86 12.38
CA ALA A 5 14.38 3.28 11.16
C ALA A 5 13.38 3.34 9.99
N VAL A 6 13.83 2.98 8.79
CA VAL A 6 12.97 2.80 7.62
C VAL A 6 13.15 1.39 7.09
N ILE A 7 12.05 0.65 6.94
CA ILE A 7 12.03 -0.68 6.35
C ILE A 7 11.39 -0.55 4.97
N SER A 8 12.20 -0.64 3.92
CA SER A 8 11.70 -0.69 2.55
C SER A 8 11.35 -2.13 2.19
N VAL A 9 10.10 -2.37 1.82
CA VAL A 9 9.61 -3.68 1.37
C VAL A 9 9.26 -3.59 -0.10
N THR A 10 9.99 -4.35 -0.91
CA THR A 10 9.85 -4.40 -2.36
C THR A 10 9.68 -5.85 -2.82
N GLY A 11 8.99 -6.06 -3.93
CA GLY A 11 8.86 -7.38 -4.53
C GLY A 11 7.95 -7.34 -5.75
N ALA A 12 7.45 -8.50 -6.16
CA ALA A 12 6.57 -8.60 -7.30
C ALA A 12 5.24 -7.84 -7.07
N ALA A 13 4.76 -7.20 -8.13
CA ALA A 13 3.52 -6.44 -8.14
C ALA A 13 2.32 -7.27 -8.64
N ASP A 14 2.56 -8.52 -9.03
CA ASP A 14 1.53 -9.49 -9.43
C ASP A 14 1.08 -10.35 -8.24
N ASP A 15 0.07 -11.18 -8.45
CA ASP A 15 -0.52 -12.01 -7.38
C ASP A 15 0.37 -13.22 -6.98
N THR A 16 1.65 -13.22 -7.31
CA THR A 16 2.57 -14.29 -6.86
C THR A 16 2.70 -14.34 -5.34
N ALA A 17 2.54 -13.20 -4.65
CA ALA A 17 2.50 -13.15 -3.19
C ALA A 17 1.29 -13.91 -2.60
N ASP A 18 0.19 -14.05 -3.35
CA ASP A 18 -0.99 -14.80 -2.94
C ASP A 18 -0.76 -16.33 -3.01
N GLN A 19 0.34 -16.78 -3.64
CA GLN A 19 0.73 -18.20 -3.68
C GLN A 19 1.52 -18.65 -2.44
N LEU A 20 1.91 -17.73 -1.56
CA LEU A 20 2.63 -18.07 -0.33
C LEU A 20 1.76 -18.95 0.57
N GLY A 21 2.37 -20.01 1.11
CA GLY A 21 1.72 -20.84 2.10
C GLY A 21 1.41 -20.06 3.38
N SER A 22 0.40 -20.50 4.13
CA SER A 22 0.00 -19.85 5.39
C SER A 22 1.15 -19.71 6.40
N GLY A 23 2.06 -20.70 6.45
CA GLY A 23 3.24 -20.66 7.33
C GLY A 23 4.29 -19.64 6.92
N GLU A 24 4.54 -19.49 5.62
CA GLU A 24 5.49 -18.50 5.07
C GLU A 24 4.96 -17.08 5.29
N ARG A 25 3.67 -16.88 5.00
CA ARG A 25 2.96 -15.65 5.27
C ARG A 25 3.01 -15.24 6.74
N MET A 26 2.70 -16.17 7.65
CA MET A 26 2.74 -15.89 9.09
C MET A 26 4.15 -15.53 9.56
N THR A 27 5.17 -16.20 9.01
CA THR A 27 6.58 -15.90 9.30
C THR A 27 6.97 -14.51 8.81
N PHE A 28 6.56 -14.15 7.59
CA PHE A 28 6.75 -12.79 7.05
C PHE A 28 6.08 -11.74 7.92
N PHE A 29 4.81 -11.95 8.30
CA PHE A 29 4.05 -11.02 9.13
C PHE A 29 4.71 -10.81 10.49
N HIS A 30 5.01 -11.91 11.19
CA HIS A 30 5.66 -11.84 12.49
C HIS A 30 7.01 -11.12 12.42
N GLY A 31 7.85 -11.43 11.43
CA GLY A 31 9.16 -10.80 11.27
C GLY A 31 9.07 -9.30 11.00
N LEU A 32 8.22 -8.89 10.06
CA LEU A 32 8.07 -7.48 9.69
C LEU A 32 7.43 -6.67 10.83
N ARG A 33 6.40 -7.21 11.47
CA ARG A 33 5.73 -6.64 12.65
C ARG A 33 6.72 -6.38 13.77
N GLU A 34 7.48 -7.39 14.15
CA GLU A 34 8.42 -7.27 15.27
C GLU A 34 9.57 -6.31 14.94
N ALA A 35 10.12 -6.36 13.72
CA ALA A 35 11.14 -5.42 13.29
C ALA A 35 10.64 -3.97 13.33
N SER A 36 9.43 -3.72 12.80
CA SER A 36 8.80 -2.40 12.81
C SER A 36 8.57 -1.89 14.23
N ARG A 37 8.03 -2.75 15.11
CA ARG A 37 7.73 -2.43 16.51
C ARG A 37 8.99 -2.10 17.31
N VAL A 38 10.02 -2.95 17.25
CA VAL A 38 11.24 -2.81 18.05
C VAL A 38 12.04 -1.58 17.65
N THR A 39 12.09 -1.28 16.35
CA THR A 39 12.87 -0.16 15.82
C THR A 39 12.06 1.13 15.69
N GLN A 40 10.76 1.09 15.97
CA GLN A 40 9.81 2.17 15.69
C GLN A 40 9.92 2.64 14.23
N ALA A 41 9.99 1.69 13.30
CA ALA A 41 10.22 1.99 11.89
C ALA A 41 8.97 2.49 11.18
N TRP A 42 9.20 3.24 10.11
CA TRP A 42 8.22 3.36 9.03
C TRP A 42 8.42 2.23 8.03
N ILE A 43 7.32 1.62 7.61
CA ILE A 43 7.29 0.64 6.52
C ILE A 43 7.04 1.43 5.23
N VAL A 44 7.84 1.19 4.19
CA VAL A 44 7.71 1.86 2.89
C VAL A 44 7.56 0.82 1.80
N THR A 45 6.50 0.92 0.99
CA THR A 45 6.21 -0.02 -0.12
C THR A 45 5.75 0.72 -1.38
N GLY A 46 5.44 -0.01 -2.46
CA GLY A 46 4.84 0.56 -3.67
C GLY A 46 3.38 1.03 -3.53
N GLY A 47 2.71 0.71 -2.41
CA GLY A 47 1.38 1.24 -2.06
C GLY A 47 0.17 0.69 -2.84
N THR A 48 0.33 -0.15 -3.86
CA THR A 48 -0.80 -0.70 -4.60
C THR A 48 -1.41 -1.92 -3.92
N GLU A 49 -2.71 -2.18 -4.13
CA GLU A 49 -3.41 -3.36 -3.62
C GLU A 49 -3.09 -4.63 -4.46
N SER A 50 -1.80 -4.87 -4.72
CA SER A 50 -1.34 -6.03 -5.48
C SER A 50 -0.02 -6.58 -4.95
N GLY A 51 0.21 -7.87 -5.18
CA GLY A 51 1.44 -8.56 -4.83
C GLY A 51 1.95 -8.34 -3.41
N VAL A 52 3.24 -8.02 -3.28
CA VAL A 52 3.88 -7.85 -1.96
C VAL A 52 3.29 -6.67 -1.18
N MET A 53 2.83 -5.63 -1.86
CA MET A 53 2.24 -4.46 -1.21
C MET A 53 0.93 -4.83 -0.51
N LYS A 54 0.07 -5.61 -1.16
CA LYS A 54 -1.16 -6.20 -0.59
C LYS A 54 -0.88 -7.08 0.63
N LEU A 55 0.17 -7.89 0.54
CA LEU A 55 0.61 -8.73 1.65
C LEU A 55 1.00 -7.89 2.87
N VAL A 56 1.73 -6.78 2.66
CA VAL A 56 2.07 -5.84 3.75
C VAL A 56 0.82 -5.15 4.29
N GLY A 57 -0.09 -4.67 3.43
CA GLY A 57 -1.33 -4.02 3.85
C GLY A 57 -2.19 -4.91 4.76
N GLN A 58 -2.29 -6.20 4.42
CA GLN A 58 -3.02 -7.16 5.25
C GLN A 58 -2.40 -7.33 6.65
N MET A 59 -1.07 -7.32 6.78
CA MET A 59 -0.40 -7.33 8.08
C MET A 59 -0.69 -6.06 8.87
N VAL A 60 -0.65 -4.89 8.21
CA VAL A 60 -0.97 -3.60 8.84
C VAL A 60 -2.40 -3.60 9.37
N ARG A 61 -3.36 -4.12 8.60
CA ARG A 61 -4.75 -4.28 9.04
C ARG A 61 -4.87 -5.14 10.30
N GLU A 62 -4.18 -6.28 10.36
CA GLU A 62 -4.15 -7.13 11.56
C GLU A 62 -3.56 -6.38 12.77
N ASP A 63 -2.53 -5.56 12.56
CA ASP A 63 -1.91 -4.74 13.61
C ASP A 63 -2.87 -3.68 14.12
N GLU A 64 -3.60 -3.01 13.22
CA GLU A 64 -4.62 -2.04 13.57
C GLU A 64 -5.78 -2.64 14.36
N GLU A 65 -6.27 -3.81 13.96
CA GLU A 65 -7.28 -4.57 14.70
C GLU A 65 -6.78 -4.97 16.10
N SER A 66 -5.47 -5.18 16.28
CA SER A 66 -4.84 -5.45 17.58
C SER A 66 -4.55 -4.19 18.42
N GLY A 67 -4.83 -3.00 17.88
CA GLY A 67 -4.63 -1.71 18.54
C GLY A 67 -3.26 -1.05 18.31
N ALA A 68 -2.38 -1.68 17.52
CA ALA A 68 -1.18 -1.02 17.02
C ALA A 68 -1.52 -0.10 15.84
N LYS A 69 -0.66 0.87 15.51
CA LYS A 69 -0.88 1.77 14.35
C LYS A 69 0.46 2.02 13.66
N PRO A 70 1.01 1.03 12.94
CA PRO A 70 2.27 1.20 12.24
C PRO A 70 2.13 2.26 11.14
N VAL A 71 3.19 3.04 10.91
CA VAL A 71 3.23 3.94 9.76
C VAL A 71 3.63 3.10 8.55
N CYS A 72 2.72 3.00 7.57
CA CYS A 72 2.93 2.31 6.32
C CYS A 72 2.73 3.31 5.17
N LEU A 73 3.82 3.66 4.51
CA LEU A 73 3.89 4.67 3.46
C LEU A 73 3.94 4.00 2.09
N GLY A 74 2.93 4.24 1.27
CA GLY A 74 2.90 3.81 -0.13
C GLY A 74 3.54 4.87 -1.03
N VAL A 75 4.47 4.48 -1.88
CA VAL A 75 5.05 5.35 -2.92
C VAL A 75 4.66 4.78 -4.28
N ALA A 76 3.67 5.39 -4.92
CA ALA A 76 3.06 4.89 -6.14
C ALA A 76 3.13 5.93 -7.27
N PRO A 77 3.21 5.52 -8.54
CA PRO A 77 3.04 6.44 -9.66
C PRO A 77 1.61 6.99 -9.68
N TRP A 78 1.46 8.30 -9.94
CA TRP A 78 0.17 8.98 -9.97
C TRP A 78 -0.71 8.55 -11.16
N ARG A 79 -0.08 8.36 -12.32
CA ARG A 79 -0.80 8.13 -13.59
C ARG A 79 -1.71 6.90 -13.59
N PRO A 80 -1.29 5.70 -13.16
CA PRO A 80 -2.14 4.52 -13.25
C PRO A 80 -3.18 4.42 -12.12
N ILE A 81 -3.26 5.35 -11.17
CA ILE A 81 -4.21 5.24 -10.05
C ILE A 81 -5.65 5.29 -10.57
N ARG A 82 -6.46 4.29 -10.21
CA ARG A 82 -7.84 4.13 -10.72
C ARG A 82 -8.71 5.35 -10.42
N LEU A 83 -8.65 5.86 -9.19
CA LEU A 83 -9.46 6.99 -8.72
C LEU A 83 -8.78 8.36 -8.91
N ARG A 84 -7.80 8.45 -9.82
CA ARG A 84 -7.03 9.68 -10.06
C ARG A 84 -7.94 10.87 -10.37
N ASN A 85 -8.90 10.71 -11.30
CA ASN A 85 -9.76 11.80 -11.74
C ASN A 85 -10.66 12.30 -10.59
N GLU A 86 -11.16 11.40 -9.75
CA GLU A 86 -11.95 11.71 -8.57
C GLU A 86 -11.12 12.47 -7.54
N MET A 87 -9.88 12.01 -7.28
CA MET A 87 -8.93 12.69 -6.39
C MET A 87 -8.51 14.07 -6.91
N GLU A 88 -8.53 14.32 -8.22
CA GLU A 88 -8.32 15.65 -8.81
C GLU A 88 -9.56 16.54 -8.68
N ALA A 89 -10.76 15.96 -8.71
CA ALA A 89 -12.02 16.68 -8.65
C ALA A 89 -12.44 17.08 -7.23
N THR A 90 -11.99 16.35 -6.21
CA THR A 90 -12.31 16.65 -4.80
C THR A 90 -11.06 16.64 -3.91
N PRO A 91 -10.91 17.63 -2.99
CA PRO A 91 -9.81 17.63 -2.02
C PRO A 91 -9.94 16.53 -0.96
N LEU A 92 -11.15 15.97 -0.79
CA LEU A 92 -11.43 14.89 0.14
C LEU A 92 -12.22 13.82 -0.61
N LEU A 93 -11.58 12.66 -0.79
CA LEU A 93 -12.18 11.47 -1.35
C LEU A 93 -12.16 10.38 -0.28
N ASP A 94 -13.31 9.77 -0.03
CA ASP A 94 -13.39 8.53 0.74
C ASP A 94 -13.00 7.38 -0.19
N TYR A 95 -11.74 6.97 -0.12
CA TYR A 95 -11.16 5.95 -1.01
C TYR A 95 -11.77 4.55 -0.78
N ASP A 96 -12.26 4.29 0.43
CA ASP A 96 -12.81 2.98 0.84
C ASP A 96 -14.27 2.80 0.43
N THR A 97 -14.99 3.89 0.16
CA THR A 97 -16.36 3.78 -0.33
C THR A 97 -16.41 3.23 -1.76
N PRO A 98 -17.19 2.16 -2.01
CA PRO A 98 -17.40 1.65 -3.36
C PRO A 98 -17.99 2.75 -4.24
N GLN A 99 -17.18 3.25 -5.18
CA GLN A 99 -17.62 4.29 -6.11
C GLN A 99 -18.67 3.66 -7.03
N THR A 100 -19.91 4.15 -6.97
CA THR A 100 -21.08 3.56 -7.65
C THR A 100 -20.97 3.49 -9.18
N ASN A 101 -19.94 4.11 -9.75
CA ASN A 101 -19.64 4.14 -11.18
C ASN A 101 -18.27 3.54 -11.55
N SER A 102 -17.53 2.93 -10.60
CA SER A 102 -16.24 2.34 -10.96
C SER A 102 -16.43 0.98 -11.61
N SER A 103 -16.19 0.91 -12.93
CA SER A 103 -15.92 -0.35 -13.61
C SER A 103 -14.70 -1.04 -12.98
N ALA A 104 -14.61 -2.37 -13.11
CA ALA A 104 -13.40 -3.10 -12.72
C ALA A 104 -12.15 -2.42 -13.30
N ALA A 105 -11.06 -2.37 -12.50
CA ALA A 105 -9.80 -1.78 -12.92
C ALA A 105 -9.38 -2.40 -14.27
N SER A 106 -9.03 -1.56 -15.25
CA SER A 106 -8.39 -2.07 -16.46
C SER A 106 -7.00 -2.62 -16.11
N ALA A 107 -6.42 -3.46 -16.98
CA ALA A 107 -5.06 -3.99 -16.77
C ALA A 107 -3.96 -2.90 -16.66
N GLU A 108 -4.28 -1.66 -17.03
CA GLU A 108 -3.38 -0.50 -16.96
C GLU A 108 -3.63 0.39 -15.72
N GLN A 109 -4.67 0.09 -14.94
CA GLN A 109 -5.02 0.81 -13.73
C GLN A 109 -4.61 0.03 -12.48
N ALA A 110 -4.23 0.75 -11.43
CA ALA A 110 -3.88 0.20 -10.14
C ALA A 110 -4.73 0.81 -9.04
N ASP A 111 -5.11 -0.02 -8.08
CA ASP A 111 -5.71 0.40 -6.83
C ASP A 111 -4.65 0.67 -5.78
N LEU A 112 -4.82 1.72 -4.99
CA LEU A 112 -4.07 1.93 -3.75
C LEU A 112 -4.57 0.95 -2.69
N ASP A 113 -3.67 0.40 -1.89
CA ASP A 113 -4.03 -0.49 -0.80
C ASP A 113 -4.66 0.30 0.37
N PRO A 114 -5.91 0.02 0.77
CA PRO A 114 -6.60 0.81 1.78
C PRO A 114 -5.99 0.68 3.18
N ASN A 115 -5.10 -0.30 3.40
CA ASN A 115 -4.47 -0.55 4.70
C ASN A 115 -3.16 0.23 4.88
N HIS A 116 -2.73 1.01 3.89
CA HIS A 116 -1.63 1.96 4.06
C HIS A 116 -2.12 3.23 4.73
N SER A 117 -1.34 3.75 5.67
CA SER A 117 -1.74 4.96 6.40
C SER A 117 -1.44 6.26 5.65
N HIS A 118 -0.48 6.24 4.72
CA HIS A 118 -0.06 7.43 3.97
C HIS A 118 0.36 7.06 2.54
N PHE A 119 0.21 8.01 1.63
CA PHE A 119 0.64 7.89 0.24
C PHE A 119 1.47 9.07 -0.25
N LEU A 120 2.50 8.76 -1.05
CA LEU A 120 3.18 9.71 -1.93
C LEU A 120 2.91 9.27 -3.36
N LEU A 121 2.15 10.08 -4.09
CA LEU A 121 1.79 9.83 -5.48
C LEU A 121 2.71 10.65 -6.38
N VAL A 122 3.55 9.95 -7.14
CA VAL A 122 4.65 10.56 -7.90
C VAL A 122 4.24 10.71 -9.36
N GLU A 123 4.29 11.93 -9.87
CA GLU A 123 4.12 12.20 -11.29
C GLU A 123 5.46 12.42 -11.99
N ASP A 124 5.77 11.60 -12.99
CA ASP A 124 6.94 11.81 -13.83
C ASP A 124 6.68 12.94 -14.83
N SER A 125 7.50 13.99 -14.75
CA SER A 125 7.54 15.09 -15.73
C SER A 125 8.26 14.69 -17.01
N VAL A 126 7.77 13.66 -17.72
CA VAL A 126 8.15 13.50 -19.13
C VAL A 126 7.42 14.58 -19.92
N SER A 127 8.09 15.73 -20.05
CA SER A 127 7.72 16.76 -21.01
C SER A 127 7.64 16.10 -22.39
N ARG A 128 6.46 16.15 -23.01
CA ARG A 128 6.31 15.81 -24.43
C ARG A 128 7.10 16.85 -25.21
N GLY A 129 8.31 16.48 -25.64
CA GLY A 129 9.03 17.16 -26.72
C GLY A 129 8.39 16.87 -28.06
#